data_AF-A0AA40E6H2-F1
#
_entry.id   AF-A0AA40E6H2-F1
#
_cell.length_a   1.000
_cell.length_b   1.000
_cell.length_c   1.000
_cell.angle_alpha   90.00
_cell.angle_beta   90.00
_cell.angle_gamma   90.00
#
_symmetry.space_group_name_H-M   'P 1'
#
loop_
_entity.id
_entity.type
_entity.pdbx_description
1 polymer ?
#
loop_
_entity_poly.entity_id
_entity_poly.type
_entity_poly.pdbx_seq_one_letter_code
_entity_poly.pdbx_strand_id
1 'polypeptide(L)'
;MLQRAALVALIEAMYLGAFSRLTSGRYTPNFYRYQLDRAPNAGAARLIPLGDLTLGTLLYFPRTRRVGALLCAGFQGLGIVMRLREGKEVWGDSLLFGMAVALSFQGYGIWEDDDLD
;
A
#
# COMPACT_ATOMS: atom_id res chain seq x y z
N MET A 1 -7.20 12.69 -13.22
CA MET A 1 -6.81 13.24 -11.90
C MET A 1 -6.99 12.22 -10.76
N LEU A 2 -8.18 11.64 -10.57
CA LEU A 2 -8.45 10.68 -9.48
C LEU A 2 -7.52 9.45 -9.47
N GLN A 3 -7.17 8.92 -10.65
CA GLN A 3 -6.27 7.76 -10.77
C GLN A 3 -4.84 8.08 -10.32
N ARG A 4 -4.30 9.24 -10.73
CA ARG A 4 -2.97 9.68 -10.30
C ARG A 4 -2.95 9.89 -8.78
N ALA A 5 -4.00 10.48 -8.22
CA ALA A 5 -4.15 10.62 -6.77
C ALA A 5 -4.20 9.27 -6.05
N ALA A 6 -4.97 8.30 -6.56
CA ALA A 6 -5.04 6.96 -5.97
C ALA A 6 -3.70 6.21 -6.05
N LEU A 7 -2.99 6.33 -7.17
CA LEU A 7 -1.66 5.73 -7.35
C LEU A 7 -0.65 6.34 -6.38
N VAL A 8 -0.60 7.68 -6.30
CA VAL A 8 0.29 8.40 -5.38
C VAL A 8 -0.04 8.03 -3.94
N ALA A 9 -1.31 8.04 -3.55
CA ALA A 9 -1.74 7.65 -2.20
C ALA A 9 -1.34 6.21 -1.85
N LEU A 10 -1.43 5.27 -2.81
CA LEU A 10 -1.03 3.89 -2.58
C LEU A 10 0.50 3.76 -2.43
N ILE A 11 1.28 4.46 -3.27
CA ILE A 11 2.75 4.52 -3.17
C ILE A 11 3.18 5.13 -1.84
N GLU A 12 2.61 6.27 -1.47
CA GLU A 12 2.87 6.95 -0.20
C GLU A 12 2.50 6.06 0.99
N ALA A 13 1.36 5.37 0.94
CA ALA A 13 0.96 4.45 2.00
C ALA A 13 1.96 3.30 2.16
N MET A 14 2.52 2.77 1.06
CA MET A 14 3.56 1.73 1.14
C MET A 14 4.85 2.28 1.75
N TYR A 15 5.36 3.42 1.28
CA TYR A 15 6.58 4.01 1.83
C TYR A 15 6.41 4.47 3.28
N LEU A 16 5.25 5.02 3.64
CA LEU A 16 4.92 5.39 5.00
C LEU A 16 4.81 4.15 5.90
N GLY A 17 4.26 3.04 5.41
CA GLY A 17 4.22 1.75 6.12
C GLY A 17 5.60 1.20 6.41
N ALA A 18 6.48 1.22 5.41
CA ALA A 18 7.87 0.82 5.57
C ALA A 18 8.61 1.71 6.58
N PHE A 19 8.56 3.03 6.38
CA PHE A 19 9.25 4.00 7.23
C PHE A 19 8.74 3.95 8.67
N SER A 20 7.43 3.81 8.86
CA SER A 20 6.80 3.66 10.17
C SER A 20 7.35 2.44 10.92
N ARG A 21 7.49 1.30 10.25
CA ARG A 21 8.01 0.07 10.89
C ARG A 21 9.52 0.12 11.11
N LEU A 22 10.29 0.67 10.17
CA LEU A 22 11.73 0.88 10.31
C LEU A 22 12.08 1.86 11.45
N THR A 23 11.18 2.79 11.76
CA THR A 23 11.37 3.78 12.84
C THR A 23 10.62 3.41 14.12
N SER A 24 10.13 2.18 14.22
CA SER A 24 9.34 1.68 15.36
C SER A 24 8.18 2.60 15.74
N GLY A 25 7.59 3.28 14.75
CA GLY A 25 6.46 4.19 14.92
C GLY A 25 6.81 5.61 15.37
N ARG A 26 8.10 5.95 15.57
CA ARG A 26 8.54 7.25 16.11
C ARG A 26 8.01 8.45 15.29
N TYR A 27 7.89 8.28 13.99
CA TYR A 27 7.49 9.34 13.05
C TYR A 27 6.16 9.04 12.35
N THR A 28 5.39 8.06 12.83
CA THR A 28 4.13 7.66 12.18
C THR A 28 3.02 8.67 12.48
N PRO A 29 2.38 9.27 11.46
CA PRO A 29 1.24 10.14 11.65
C PRO A 29 0.08 9.44 12.36
N ASN A 30 -0.65 10.16 13.22
CA ASN A 30 -1.74 9.58 14.02
C ASN A 30 -2.78 8.83 13.19
N PHE A 31 -3.16 9.35 12.02
CA PHE A 31 -4.14 8.73 11.14
C PHE A 31 -3.68 7.38 10.55
N TYR A 32 -2.37 7.10 10.56
CA TYR A 32 -1.77 5.89 9.97
C TYR A 32 -1.30 4.88 11.04
N ARG A 33 -1.38 5.24 12.33
CA ARG A 33 -0.91 4.38 13.44
C ARG A 33 -1.54 3.00 13.46
N TYR A 34 -2.78 2.89 13.01
CA TYR A 34 -3.52 1.63 12.94
C TYR A 34 -2.78 0.53 12.13
N GLN A 35 -1.90 0.90 11.19
CA GLN A 35 -1.12 -0.04 10.38
C GLN A 35 -0.03 -0.74 11.19
N LEU A 36 0.50 -0.10 12.24
CA LEU A 36 1.54 -0.67 13.09
C LEU A 36 1.02 -1.85 13.93
N ASP A 37 -0.29 -1.89 14.17
CA ASP A 37 -0.93 -2.92 14.99
C ASP A 37 -1.02 -4.30 14.31
N ARG A 38 -0.66 -4.40 13.02
CA ARG A 38 -0.80 -5.63 12.20
C ARG A 38 0.22 -6.73 12.47
N ALA A 39 1.35 -6.42 13.10
CA ALA A 39 2.42 -7.40 13.29
C ALA A 39 3.20 -7.17 14.59
N PRO A 40 2.65 -7.60 15.74
CA PRO A 40 3.33 -7.52 17.03
C PRO A 40 4.49 -8.53 17.17
N ASN A 41 4.64 -9.47 16.25
CA ASN A 41 5.61 -10.58 16.35
C ASN A 41 6.95 -10.21 15.70
N ALA A 42 8.05 -10.31 16.46
CA ALA A 42 9.39 -9.83 16.11
C ALA A 42 9.97 -10.33 14.77
N GLY A 43 9.52 -11.49 14.26
CA GLY A 43 9.98 -12.05 12.98
C GLY A 43 9.38 -11.36 11.75
N ALA A 44 8.05 -11.23 11.70
CA ALA A 44 7.35 -10.59 10.59
C ALA A 44 7.61 -9.07 10.53
N ALA A 45 7.83 -8.44 11.70
CA ALA A 45 8.15 -7.02 11.81
C ALA A 45 9.39 -6.59 11.00
N ARG A 46 10.32 -7.52 10.71
CA ARG A 46 11.51 -7.26 9.88
C ARG A 46 11.25 -7.35 8.38
N LEU A 47 10.32 -8.21 7.96
CA LEU A 47 10.04 -8.47 6.54
C LEU A 47 8.97 -7.55 5.98
N ILE A 48 7.98 -7.17 6.78
CA ILE A 48 6.89 -6.26 6.35
C ILE A 48 7.42 -4.92 5.81
N PRO A 49 8.38 -4.21 6.43
CA PRO A 49 8.90 -2.99 5.84
C PRO A 49 9.60 -3.21 4.50
N LEU A 50 10.24 -4.36 4.28
CA LEU A 50 10.83 -4.71 2.98
C LEU A 50 9.75 -5.00 1.94
N GLY A 51 8.67 -5.68 2.34
CA GLY A 51 7.49 -5.90 1.51
C GLY A 51 6.85 -4.58 1.07
N ASP A 52 6.61 -3.68 2.03
CA ASP A 52 6.08 -2.34 1.78
C ASP A 52 6.98 -1.53 0.82
N LEU A 53 8.31 -1.50 1.05
CA LEU A 53 9.25 -0.85 0.12
C LEU A 53 9.18 -1.44 -1.30
N THR A 54 9.12 -2.77 -1.39
CA THR A 54 9.06 -3.47 -2.67
C THR A 54 7.77 -3.13 -3.41
N LEU A 55 6.62 -3.14 -2.72
CA LEU A 55 5.32 -2.80 -3.30
C LEU A 55 5.25 -1.33 -3.76
N GLY A 56 5.74 -0.41 -2.92
CA GLY A 56 5.84 1.01 -3.29
C GLY A 56 6.69 1.22 -4.55
N THR A 57 7.81 0.50 -4.64
CA THR A 57 8.71 0.54 -5.80
C THR A 57 8.04 -0.06 -7.05
N LEU A 58 7.36 -1.19 -6.93
CA LEU A 58 6.64 -1.82 -8.04
C LEU A 58 5.52 -0.93 -8.59
N LEU A 59 4.82 -0.22 -7.70
CA LEU A 59 3.78 0.75 -8.07
C LEU A 59 4.35 1.99 -8.77
N TYR A 60 5.52 2.44 -8.36
CA TYR A 60 6.19 3.60 -8.95
C TYR A 60 6.48 3.38 -10.43
N PHE A 61 7.13 2.25 -10.78
CA PHE A 61 7.52 1.96 -12.16
C PHE A 61 6.33 1.53 -13.03
N PRO A 62 6.08 2.20 -14.17
CA PRO A 62 4.93 1.90 -15.04
C PRO A 62 4.84 0.43 -15.48
N ARG A 63 5.98 -0.19 -15.81
CA ARG A 63 6.04 -1.58 -16.29
C ARG A 63 5.63 -2.61 -15.24
N THR A 64 5.84 -2.34 -13.96
CA THR A 64 5.54 -3.27 -12.86
C THR A 64 4.28 -2.92 -12.09
N ARG A 65 3.67 -1.78 -12.39
CA ARG A 65 2.58 -1.21 -11.60
C ARG A 65 1.38 -2.14 -11.44
N ARG A 66 1.03 -2.92 -12.48
CA ARG A 66 -0.14 -3.85 -12.41
C ARG A 66 0.13 -4.93 -11.39
N VAL A 67 1.34 -5.49 -11.44
CA VAL A 67 1.78 -6.49 -10.48
C VAL A 67 1.82 -5.90 -9.07
N GLY A 68 2.37 -4.69 -8.91
CA GLY A 68 2.37 -3.98 -7.63
C GLY A 68 0.97 -3.79 -7.07
N ALA A 69 0.03 -3.31 -7.88
CA ALA A 69 -1.36 -3.08 -7.48
C ALA A 69 -2.08 -4.39 -7.09
N LEU A 70 -1.88 -5.47 -7.86
CA LEU A 70 -2.46 -6.78 -7.57
C LEU A 70 -1.94 -7.34 -6.24
N LEU A 71 -0.63 -7.23 -6.00
CA LEU A 71 -0.02 -7.66 -4.75
C LEU A 71 -0.51 -6.82 -3.58
N CYS A 72 -0.61 -5.49 -3.74
CA CYS A 72 -1.21 -4.60 -2.72
C CYS A 72 -2.64 -5.01 -2.38
N ALA A 73 -3.48 -5.29 -3.39
CA ALA A 73 -4.84 -5.76 -3.17
C ALA A 73 -4.87 -7.09 -2.39
N GLY A 74 -4.00 -8.04 -2.74
CA GLY A 74 -3.86 -9.30 -2.01
C GLY A 74 -3.48 -9.11 -0.54
N PHE A 75 -2.42 -8.36 -0.27
CA PHE A 75 -1.95 -8.13 1.11
C PHE A 75 -2.93 -7.33 1.96
N GLN A 76 -3.55 -6.29 1.39
CA GLN A 76 -4.55 -5.49 2.10
C GLN A 76 -5.82 -6.31 2.36
N GLY A 77 -6.26 -7.14 1.40
CA GLY A 77 -7.37 -8.06 1.58
C GLY A 77 -7.14 -9.05 2.73
N LEU A 78 -5.94 -9.67 2.78
CA LEU A 78 -5.54 -10.51 3.92
C LEU A 78 -5.57 -9.73 5.24
N GLY A 79 -5.04 -8.51 5.24
CA GLY A 79 -5.05 -7.63 6.40
C GLY A 79 -6.46 -7.26 6.87
N ILE A 80 -7.41 -7.04 5.96
CA ILE A 80 -8.82 -6.78 6.28
C ILE A 80 -9.43 -8.01 6.97
N VAL A 81 -9.25 -9.20 6.40
CA VAL A 81 -9.77 -10.45 6.96
C VAL A 81 -9.26 -10.67 8.39
N MET A 82 -7.96 -10.45 8.63
CA MET A 82 -7.38 -10.56 9.96
C MET A 82 -7.97 -9.55 10.95
N ARG A 83 -8.11 -8.28 10.55
CA ARG A 83 -8.66 -7.24 11.44
C ARG A 83 -10.13 -7.45 11.76
N LEU A 84 -10.94 -7.91 10.79
CA LEU A 84 -12.33 -8.29 11.04
C LEU A 84 -12.44 -9.41 12.08
N ARG A 85 -11.55 -10.42 12.00
CA ARG A 85 -11.50 -11.50 13.01
C ARG A 85 -11.13 -11.01 14.41
N GLU A 86 -10.34 -9.95 14.49
CA GLU A 86 -9.94 -9.29 15.74
C GLU A 86 -10.96 -8.26 16.24
N GLY A 87 -12.08 -8.05 15.54
CA GLY A 87 -13.08 -7.04 15.88
C GLY A 87 -12.59 -5.59 15.74
N LYS A 88 -11.56 -5.36 14.92
CA LYS A 88 -10.95 -4.04 14.69
C LYS A 88 -11.58 -3.34 13.49
N GLU A 89 -11.53 -2.01 13.50
CA GLU A 89 -11.94 -1.19 12.35
C GLU A 89 -11.07 -1.46 11.12
N VAL A 90 -11.70 -1.46 9.93
CA VAL A 90 -11.03 -1.76 8.65
C VAL A 90 -11.14 -0.65 7.61
N TRP A 91 -11.72 0.51 7.96
CA TRP A 91 -12.04 1.55 6.98
C TRP A 91 -10.84 1.99 6.13
N GLY A 92 -9.72 2.33 6.78
CA GLY A 92 -8.50 2.72 6.07
C GLY A 92 -7.93 1.61 5.18
N ASP A 93 -8.12 0.36 5.57
CA ASP A 93 -7.67 -0.80 4.80
C ASP A 93 -8.56 -1.08 3.60
N SER A 94 -9.87 -0.96 3.77
CA SER A 94 -10.86 -1.07 2.69
C SER A 94 -10.65 0.01 1.62
N LEU A 95 -10.29 1.23 2.04
CA LEU A 95 -10.01 2.33 1.12
C LEU A 95 -8.79 2.02 0.25
N LEU A 96 -7.66 1.64 0.88
CA LEU A 96 -6.45 1.26 0.16
C LEU A 96 -6.70 0.05 -0.75
N PHE A 97 -7.48 -0.92 -0.27
CA PHE A 97 -7.83 -2.12 -1.04
C PHE A 97 -8.64 -1.75 -2.29
N GLY A 98 -9.63 -0.88 -2.16
CA GLY A 98 -10.40 -0.36 -3.29
C GLY A 98 -9.52 0.35 -4.32
N MET A 99 -8.56 1.18 -3.88
CA MET A 99 -7.60 1.83 -4.77
C MET A 99 -6.72 0.81 -5.49
N ALA A 100 -6.19 -0.19 -4.78
CA ALA A 100 -5.34 -1.22 -5.35
C ALA A 100 -6.09 -2.08 -6.39
N VAL A 101 -7.33 -2.47 -6.10
CA VAL A 101 -8.22 -3.19 -7.02
C VAL A 101 -8.48 -2.34 -8.26
N ALA A 102 -8.92 -1.09 -8.09
CA ALA A 102 -9.23 -0.21 -9.22
C ALA A 102 -8.02 -0.01 -10.15
N LEU A 103 -6.83 0.16 -9.58
CA LEU A 103 -5.59 0.31 -10.32
C LEU A 103 -5.20 -1.00 -11.05
N SER A 104 -5.44 -2.16 -10.45
CA SER A 104 -5.07 -3.48 -11.03
C SER A 104 -5.79 -3.78 -12.35
N PHE A 105 -7.03 -3.32 -12.50
CA PHE A 105 -7.85 -3.54 -13.69
C PHE A 105 -7.68 -2.47 -14.77
N GLN A 106 -6.85 -1.45 -14.53
CA GLN A 106 -6.67 -0.34 -15.49
C GLN A 106 -5.46 -0.53 -16.40
N GLY A 107 -5.68 -0.27 -17.69
CA GLY A 107 -4.62 -0.16 -18.67
C GLY A 107 -3.74 1.06 -18.38
N TYR A 108 -2.56 0.89 -17.79
CA TYR A 108 -1.67 2.02 -17.50
C TYR A 108 -1.06 2.66 -18.76
N GLY A 109 -1.80 3.57 -19.40
CA GLY A 109 -1.27 4.58 -20.33
C GLY A 109 -1.14 5.95 -19.66
N ILE A 110 -0.62 6.01 -18.42
CA ILE A 110 -0.66 7.26 -17.61
C ILE A 110 0.64 8.09 -17.79
N TRP A 111 1.64 7.54 -18.48
CA TRP A 111 2.97 8.15 -18.71
C TRP A 111 3.38 8.16 -20.19
N GLU A 112 2.44 7.97 -21.12
CA GLU A 112 2.77 7.86 -22.56
C GLU A 112 2.32 9.06 -23.40
N ASP A 113 1.51 9.98 -22.86
CA ASP A 113 0.90 11.05 -23.67
C ASP A 113 1.55 12.44 -23.49
N ASP A 114 2.57 12.60 -22.62
CA ASP A 114 3.17 13.92 -22.31
C ASP A 114 4.68 14.04 -22.69
N ASP A 115 5.35 12.99 -23.16
CA ASP A 115 6.83 12.99 -23.32
C ASP A 115 7.35 12.63 -24.73
N LEU A 116 6.54 12.74 -25.78
CA LEU A 116 7.03 12.64 -27.16
C LEU A 116 6.46 13.79 -28.00
N ASP A 117 7.28 14.84 -28.13
CA ASP A 117 7.24 15.83 -29.21
C ASP A 117 7.26 15.15 -30.60
#